data_AF-A0AAD9IXG5-F1
#
_entry.id   AF-A0AAD9IXG5-F1
#
_cell.length_a   1.000
_cell.length_b   1.000
_cell.length_c   1.000
_cell.angle_alpha   90.00
_cell.angle_beta   90.00
_cell.angle_gamma   90.00
#
_symmetry.space_group_name_H-M   'P 1'
#
loop_
_entity.id
_entity.type
_entity.pdbx_description
1 polymer ?
#
loop_
_entity_poly.entity_id
_entity_poly.type
_entity_poly.pdbx_seq_one_letter_code
_entity_poly.pdbx_strand_id
1 'polypeptide(L)'
;MGYSKMIDYLKMDVEGSEWPSLEAMFKEGFLTKYVKQIGIEYHSYGIKKSPKRFLTILAKLEELGFRKWNVHWNMHCLRKTKNTLSITLCTEVYYVNMNILK
;
A
#
# COMPACT_ATOMS: atom_id res chain seq x y z
N MET A 1 -11.81 9.41 21.31
CA MET A 1 -11.78 10.35 20.16
C MET A 1 -12.34 9.63 18.94
N GLY A 2 -13.60 9.89 18.60
CA GLY A 2 -14.26 9.25 17.46
C GLY A 2 -13.97 10.04 16.20
N TYR A 3 -13.21 9.47 15.27
CA TYR A 3 -13.13 9.99 13.90
C TYR A 3 -14.51 9.78 13.26
N SER A 4 -15.36 10.82 13.24
CA SER A 4 -16.69 10.77 12.61
C SER A 4 -16.65 10.96 11.10
N LYS A 5 -15.46 11.19 10.53
CA LYS A 5 -15.29 11.51 9.11
C LYS A 5 -14.59 10.38 8.37
N MET A 6 -15.28 9.87 7.35
CA MET A 6 -14.72 8.96 6.37
C MET A 6 -13.53 9.60 5.64
N ILE A 7 -12.46 8.84 5.47
CA ILE A 7 -11.30 9.18 4.64
C ILE A 7 -11.58 8.64 3.24
N ASP A 8 -11.75 9.54 2.28
CA ASP A 8 -11.99 9.16 0.88
C ASP A 8 -10.75 8.51 0.26
N TYR A 9 -9.56 9.01 0.60
CA TYR A 9 -8.30 8.51 0.09
C TYR A 9 -7.17 8.66 1.14
N LEU A 10 -6.47 7.56 1.41
CA LEU A 10 -5.27 7.51 2.24
C LEU A 10 -4.06 7.19 1.36
N LYS A 11 -3.02 8.01 1.39
CA LYS A 11 -1.72 7.68 0.79
C LYS A 11 -0.75 7.24 1.88
N MET A 12 -0.02 6.16 1.61
CA MET A 12 1.14 5.76 2.40
C MET A 12 2.35 5.57 1.50
N ASP A 13 3.49 6.04 1.96
CA ASP A 13 4.80 5.71 1.43
C ASP A 13 5.44 4.70 2.39
N VAL A 14 5.83 3.54 1.87
CA VAL A 14 6.25 2.42 2.73
C VAL A 14 7.62 1.92 2.31
N GLU A 15 8.61 2.29 3.13
CA GLU A 15 10.03 2.04 2.90
C GLU A 15 10.58 1.01 3.90
N GLY A 16 10.12 1.10 5.15
CA GLY A 16 10.62 0.28 6.25
C GLY A 16 9.96 0.55 7.59
N SER A 17 10.01 1.79 8.07
CA SER A 17 9.54 2.13 9.42
C SER A 17 8.03 2.25 9.51
N GLU A 18 7.33 2.29 8.37
CA GLU A 18 5.89 2.52 8.25
C GLU A 18 5.09 1.21 8.27
N TRP A 19 5.77 0.08 8.09
CA TRP A 19 5.14 -1.24 8.13
C TRP A 19 4.39 -1.51 9.44
N PRO A 20 4.93 -1.22 10.65
CA PRO A 20 4.20 -1.39 11.91
C PRO A 20 2.94 -0.53 11.97
N SER A 21 2.94 0.66 11.38
CA SER A 21 1.76 1.53 11.31
C SER A 21 0.66 0.91 10.45
N LEU A 22 1.02 0.34 9.30
CA LEU A 22 0.07 -0.36 8.44
C LEU A 22 -0.53 -1.60 9.13
N GLU A 23 0.30 -2.37 9.83
CA GLU A 23 -0.14 -3.54 10.60
C GLU A 23 -1.05 -3.16 11.78
N ALA A 24 -0.74 -2.07 12.49
CA ALA A 24 -1.61 -1.55 13.55
C ALA A 24 -2.98 -1.15 12.99
N MET A 25 -3.01 -0.45 11.85
CA MET A 25 -4.27 -0.07 11.20
C MET A 25 -5.09 -1.28 10.74
N PHE A 26 -4.45 -2.39 10.33
CA PHE A 26 -5.17 -3.66 10.10
C PHE A 26 -5.77 -4.21 11.38
N LYS A 27 -4.96 -4.29 12.46
CA LYS A 27 -5.37 -4.88 13.74
C LYS A 27 -6.53 -4.12 14.38
N GLU A 28 -6.51 -2.80 14.30
CA GLU A 28 -7.55 -1.94 14.89
C GLU A 28 -8.82 -1.83 14.01
N GLY A 29 -8.76 -2.37 12.79
CA GLY A 29 -9.84 -2.25 11.80
C GLY A 29 -10.03 -0.82 11.29
N PHE A 30 -9.01 0.03 11.42
CA PHE A 30 -9.08 1.42 10.99
C PHE A 30 -9.36 1.53 9.48
N LEU A 31 -8.62 0.77 8.68
CA LEU A 31 -8.75 0.81 7.21
C LEU A 31 -10.13 0.36 6.74
N THR A 32 -10.68 -0.69 7.34
CA THR A 32 -11.99 -1.22 6.92
C THR A 32 -13.16 -0.35 7.36
N LYS A 33 -13.02 0.38 8.48
CA LYS A 33 -14.09 1.22 9.04
C LYS A 33 -14.11 2.63 8.45
N TYR A 34 -12.95 3.19 8.12
CA TYR A 34 -12.84 4.62 7.86
C TYR A 34 -12.22 4.99 6.51
N VAL A 35 -11.67 4.05 5.74
CA VAL A 35 -10.93 4.35 4.50
C VAL A 35 -11.61 3.74 3.28
N LYS A 36 -12.06 4.60 2.35
CA LYS A 36 -12.67 4.15 1.07
C LYS A 36 -11.62 3.66 0.08
N GLN A 37 -10.48 4.35 -0.01
CA GLN A 37 -9.40 4.04 -0.93
C GLN A 37 -8.05 4.23 -0.25
N ILE A 38 -7.09 3.38 -0.59
CA ILE A 38 -5.72 3.51 -0.12
C ILE A 38 -4.74 3.36 -1.29
N GLY A 39 -3.79 4.27 -1.39
CA GLY A 39 -2.62 4.15 -2.26
C GLY A 39 -1.39 3.83 -1.42
N ILE A 40 -0.65 2.79 -1.77
CA ILE A 40 0.57 2.40 -1.07
C ILE A 40 1.73 2.44 -2.06
N GLU A 41 2.73 3.26 -1.80
CA GLU A 41 4.02 3.16 -2.49
C GLU A 41 4.88 2.09 -1.83
N TYR A 42 5.31 1.12 -2.62
CA TYR A 42 6.19 0.06 -2.16
C TYR A 42 7.60 0.26 -2.71
N HIS A 43 8.57 0.34 -1.82
CA HIS A 43 9.98 0.39 -2.19
C HIS A 43 10.56 -1.01 -2.31
N SER A 44 11.19 -1.30 -3.45
CA SER A 44 11.81 -2.59 -3.78
C SER A 44 12.83 -3.03 -2.73
N TYR A 45 13.51 -2.09 -2.08
CA TYR A 45 14.45 -2.38 -0.99
C TYR A 45 13.75 -2.92 0.25
N GLY A 46 12.63 -2.30 0.66
CA GLY A 46 11.78 -2.79 1.75
C GLY A 46 11.21 -4.18 1.46
N ILE A 47 10.76 -4.41 0.22
CA ILE A 47 10.29 -5.74 -0.23
C ILE A 47 11.42 -6.77 -0.14
N LYS A 48 12.63 -6.45 -0.63
CA LYS A 48 13.79 -7.37 -0.56
C LYS A 48 14.20 -7.70 0.88
N LYS A 49 14.13 -6.71 1.78
CA LYS A 49 14.44 -6.91 3.21
C LYS A 49 13.40 -7.79 3.92
N SER A 50 12.14 -7.74 3.50
CA SER A 50 11.05 -8.41 4.21
C SER A 50 9.96 -8.93 3.26
N PRO A 51 10.28 -9.88 2.36
CA PRO A 51 9.35 -10.33 1.32
C PRO A 51 8.11 -11.01 1.89
N LYS A 52 8.26 -11.76 2.98
CA LYS A 52 7.13 -12.37 3.70
C LYS A 52 6.15 -11.32 4.22
N ARG A 53 6.67 -10.23 4.80
CA ARG A 53 5.86 -9.13 5.34
C ARG A 53 5.06 -8.44 4.23
N PHE A 54 5.71 -8.17 3.11
CA PHE A 54 5.05 -7.64 1.92
C PHE A 54 3.90 -8.54 1.44
N LEU A 55 4.14 -9.85 1.27
CA LEU A 55 3.10 -10.79 0.88
C LEU A 55 1.95 -10.87 1.89
N THR A 56 2.25 -10.84 3.19
CA THR A 56 1.24 -10.80 4.25
C THR A 56 0.36 -9.56 4.14
N ILE A 57 0.94 -8.39 3.86
CA ILE A 57 0.20 -7.13 3.69
C ILE A 57 -0.74 -7.20 2.48
N LEU A 58 -0.25 -7.70 1.35
CA LEU A 58 -1.06 -7.88 0.15
C LEU A 58 -2.25 -8.82 0.42
N ALA A 59 -1.99 -9.98 1.02
CA ALA A 59 -3.03 -10.92 1.39
C ALA A 59 -4.03 -10.30 2.37
N LYS A 60 -3.56 -9.52 3.36
CA LYS A 60 -4.41 -8.89 4.36
C LYS A 60 -5.32 -7.81 3.76
N LEU A 61 -4.82 -7.01 2.84
CA LEU A 61 -5.65 -6.04 2.11
C LEU A 61 -6.79 -6.74 1.38
N GLU A 62 -6.50 -7.83 0.66
CA GLU A 62 -7.52 -8.59 -0.06
C GLU A 62 -8.54 -9.24 0.87
N GLU A 63 -8.10 -9.83 1.99
CA GLU A 63 -8.94 -10.40 3.05
C GLU A 63 -9.89 -9.34 3.64
N LEU A 64 -9.40 -8.12 3.83
CA LEU A 64 -10.16 -7.00 4.37
C LEU A 64 -11.12 -6.34 3.36
N GLY A 65 -11.23 -6.89 2.14
CA GLY A 65 -12.14 -6.42 1.10
C GLY A 65 -11.57 -5.30 0.21
N PHE A 66 -10.28 -4.99 0.33
CA PHE A 66 -9.63 -4.10 -0.62
C PHE A 66 -9.35 -4.84 -1.93
N ARG A 67 -9.51 -4.15 -3.06
CA ARG A 67 -9.17 -4.65 -4.39
C ARG A 67 -8.31 -3.64 -5.11
N LYS A 68 -7.24 -4.14 -5.74
CA LYS A 68 -6.36 -3.33 -6.58
C LYS A 68 -7.12 -2.88 -7.82
N TRP A 69 -7.08 -1.59 -8.14
CA TRP A 69 -7.70 -1.05 -9.36
C TRP A 69 -6.68 -0.36 -10.28
N ASN A 70 -5.52 0.05 -9.75
CA ASN A 70 -4.47 0.65 -10.57
C ASN A 70 -3.07 0.40 -9.98
N VAL A 71 -2.06 0.55 -10.84
CA VAL A 71 -0.63 0.53 -10.50
C VAL A 71 0.05 1.66 -11.25
N HIS A 72 0.82 2.47 -10.55
CA HIS A 72 1.64 3.53 -11.13
C HIS A 72 3.12 3.29 -10.80
N TRP A 73 3.96 3.36 -11.82
CA TRP A 73 5.40 3.25 -11.69
C TRP A 73 5.97 4.62 -11.35
N ASN A 74 6.58 4.78 -10.17
CA ASN A 74 7.12 6.07 -9.78
C ASN A 74 8.43 6.35 -10.54
N MET A 75 8.38 7.26 -11.51
CA MET A 75 9.53 7.59 -12.36
C MET A 75 10.63 8.35 -11.60
N HIS A 76 10.35 8.92 -10.42
CA HIS A 76 11.38 9.53 -9.58
C HIS A 76 12.34 8.49 -8.98
N CYS A 77 11.92 7.22 -8.90
CA CYS A 77 12.74 6.11 -8.44
C CYS A 77 13.40 5.30 -9.58
N LEU A 78 13.58 5.89 -10.77
CA LEU A 78 14.21 5.22 -11.90
C LEU A 78 15.68 4.86 -11.60
N ARG A 79 16.02 3.60 -11.85
CA ARG A 79 17.40 3.10 -11.77
C ARG A 79 17.79 2.43 -13.07
N LYS A 80 18.90 2.88 -13.63
CA LYS A 80 19.52 2.25 -14.79
C LYS A 80 20.05 0.87 -14.41
N THR A 81 19.67 -0.13 -15.17
CA THR A 81 20.25 -1.48 -15.10
C THR A 81 21.52 -1.55 -15.96
N LYS A 82 22.30 -2.61 -15.78
CA LYS A 82 23.53 -2.84 -16.58
C LYS A 82 23.27 -2.93 -18.09
N ASN A 83 22.03 -3.24 -18.50
CA ASN A 83 21.67 -3.52 -19.90
C ASN A 83 20.87 -2.38 -20.53
N THR A 84 21.11 -1.12 -20.13
CA THR A 84 20.42 0.11 -20.62
C THR A 84 18.92 0.23 -20.34
N LEU A 85 18.26 -0.83 -19.86
CA LEU A 85 16.88 -0.76 -19.36
C LEU A 85 16.82 0.04 -18.06
N SER A 86 15.78 0.86 -17.90
CA SER A 86 15.49 1.55 -16.65
C SER A 86 14.32 0.86 -15.96
N ILE A 87 14.48 0.53 -14.67
CA ILE A 87 13.41 0.01 -13.82
C ILE A 87 13.10 1.04 -12.74
N THR A 88 11.86 1.13 -12.29
CA THR A 88 11.60 1.87 -11.04
C THR A 88 11.81 0.99 -9.83
N LEU A 89 12.35 1.57 -8.77
CA LEU A 89 12.46 0.92 -7.47
C LEU A 89 11.24 1.16 -6.58
N CYS A 90 10.31 2.03 -6.97
CA CYS A 90 9.14 2.37 -6.18
C CYS A 90 7.87 2.23 -7.04
N THR A 91 6.88 1.52 -6.52
CA THR A 91 5.63 1.29 -7.24
C THR A 91 4.46 1.67 -6.36
N GLU A 92 3.60 2.55 -6.85
CA GLU A 92 2.35 2.91 -6.19
C GLU A 92 1.24 1.95 -6.63
N VAL A 93 0.60 1.32 -5.66
CA VAL A 93 -0.53 0.44 -5.89
C VAL A 93 -1.77 1.03 -5.24
N TYR A 94 -2.83 1.14 -6.03
CA TYR A 94 -4.08 1.77 -5.61
C TYR A 94 -5.15 0.71 -5.36
N TYR A 95 -5.78 0.81 -4.21
CA TYR A 95 -6.80 -0.12 -3.75
C TYR A 95 -8.10 0.61 -3.39
N VAL A 96 -9.22 -0.04 -3.69
CA VAL A 96 -10.57 0.38 -3.32
C VAL A 96 -11.15 -0.60 -2.31
N ASN A 97 -11.80 -0.07 -1.27
CA ASN A 97 -12.49 -0.87 -0.26
C ASN A 97 -13.89 -1.24 -0.75
N MET A 98 -14.04 -2.49 -1.20
CA MET A 98 -15.31 -2.99 -1.74
C MET A 98 -16.39 -3.17 -0.67
N ASN A 99 -16.05 -3.09 0.62
CA ASN A 99 -17.05 -3.17 1.69
C ASN A 99 -17.75 -1.84 1.96
N ILE A 100 -17.16 -0.73 1.52
CA ILE A 100 -17.70 0.63 1.71
C ILE A 100 -18.35 1.17 0.43
N LEU A 101 -17.85 0.76 -0.74
CA LEU A 101 -18.36 1.21 -2.04
C LEU A 101 -19.55 0.36 -2.56
N LYS A 102 -20.11 -0.52 -1.72
CA LYS A 102 -21.31 -1.32 -2.03
C LYS A 102 -22.59 -0.53 -1.78
#